data_AF-A0A553HX52-F1
#
_entry.id   AF-A0A553HX52-F1
#
_cell.length_a   1.000
_cell.length_b   1.000
_cell.length_c   1.000
_cell.angle_alpha   90.00
_cell.angle_beta   90.00
_cell.angle_gamma   90.00
#
_symmetry.space_group_name_H-M   'P 1'
#
loop_
_entity.id
_entity.type
_entity.pdbx_description
1 polymer ?
#
loop_
_entity_poly.entity_id
_entity_poly.type
_entity_poly.pdbx_seq_one_letter_code
_entity_poly.pdbx_strand_id
1 'polypeptide(L)'
;MPPPPKNLDELARSLLANGPVKTLPAAPKRIRIQFGGRIIADTTRAVYVWEHPYYPTYYVPLSSFDADVLSYLPGSEDGKKGYSLATLSASGASTDRVIVFSNNDDSGVLAGLVRVEFGAVDAWFEEDARIDVHPKDPFKRVDVVLSSRPVRVFVAGTQVASAGSCFHLYETGLPVRFYLPVTSVAAEFLQHSETVTACPYKGEANYYDIVVAKDGEEGGKAEERLADVVWYYKNPKLECAAIAGCLCFYNEKVDIELDGKMLGRPKTPFS
;
A
#
# COMPACT_ATOMS: atom_id res chain seq x y z
N MET A 1 -2.83 5.80 -0.54
CA MET A 1 -2.97 5.05 0.72
C MET A 1 -3.29 6.07 1.79
N PRO A 2 -4.35 5.92 2.62
CA PRO A 2 -4.54 6.81 3.75
C PRO A 2 -3.26 6.81 4.61
N PRO A 3 -2.81 7.98 5.10
CA PRO A 3 -1.65 8.04 5.96
C PRO A 3 -1.93 7.27 7.26
N PRO A 4 -0.91 6.68 7.90
CA PRO A 4 -1.07 6.09 9.22
C PRO A 4 -1.71 7.11 10.18
N PRO A 5 -2.55 6.65 11.13
CA PRO A 5 -3.26 7.54 12.04
C PRO A 5 -2.25 8.33 12.87
N LYS A 6 -2.32 9.67 12.78
CA LYS A 6 -1.36 10.55 13.47
C LYS A 6 -1.45 10.39 14.99
N ASN A 7 -2.66 10.22 15.53
CA ASN A 7 -2.92 10.10 16.97
C ASN A 7 -3.39 8.67 17.35
N LEU A 8 -2.62 7.97 18.19
CA LEU A 8 -2.95 6.61 18.62
C LEU A 8 -4.01 6.54 19.71
N ASP A 9 -4.12 7.56 20.57
CA ASP A 9 -5.19 7.65 21.57
C ASP A 9 -6.55 7.79 20.87
N GLU A 10 -6.63 8.65 19.84
CA GLU A 10 -7.85 8.81 19.03
C GLU A 10 -8.23 7.52 18.30
N LEU A 11 -7.24 6.84 17.70
CA LEU A 11 -7.45 5.54 17.06
C LEU A 11 -7.98 4.50 18.04
N ALA A 12 -7.33 4.33 19.20
CA ALA A 12 -7.73 3.36 20.21
C ALA A 12 -9.16 3.61 20.69
N ARG A 13 -9.50 4.87 21.01
CA ARG A 13 -10.86 5.25 21.42
C ARG A 13 -11.89 4.95 20.34
N SER A 14 -11.58 5.24 19.08
CA SER A 14 -12.47 4.95 17.96
C SER A 14 -12.69 3.45 17.80
N LEU A 15 -11.63 2.64 17.90
CA LEU A 15 -11.72 1.18 17.80
C LEU A 15 -12.51 0.57 18.95
N LEU A 16 -12.41 1.10 20.17
CA LEU A 16 -13.23 0.63 21.29
C LEU A 16 -14.69 1.07 21.18
N ALA A 17 -14.95 2.30 20.74
CA ALA A 17 -16.30 2.83 20.63
C ALA A 17 -17.08 2.23 19.44
N ASN A 18 -16.42 2.06 18.31
CA ASN A 18 -17.06 1.70 17.04
C ASN A 18 -16.72 0.28 16.56
N GLY A 19 -15.72 -0.36 17.17
CA GLY A 19 -15.12 -1.58 16.64
C GLY A 19 -14.23 -1.33 15.41
N PRO A 20 -13.36 -2.28 15.06
CA PRO A 20 -12.75 -2.32 13.73
C PRO A 20 -13.81 -2.62 12.66
N VAL A 21 -13.55 -2.25 11.41
CA VAL A 21 -14.43 -2.58 10.27
C VAL A 21 -14.61 -4.09 10.14
N LYS A 22 -13.53 -4.84 10.38
CA LYS A 22 -13.49 -6.30 10.30
C LYS A 22 -12.29 -6.83 11.07
N THR A 23 -12.41 -8.03 11.61
CA THR A 23 -11.28 -8.84 12.08
C THR A 23 -11.29 -10.22 11.43
N LEU A 24 -10.10 -10.81 11.24
CA LEU A 24 -9.96 -12.19 10.76
C LEU A 24 -8.70 -12.82 11.38
N PRO A 25 -8.77 -14.03 11.96
CA PRO A 25 -7.57 -14.75 12.35
C PRO A 25 -6.59 -14.92 11.17
N ALA A 26 -5.31 -14.61 11.37
CA ALA A 26 -4.27 -14.83 10.36
C ALA A 26 -3.73 -16.28 10.38
N ALA A 27 -4.08 -17.04 11.42
CA ALA A 27 -3.71 -18.44 11.57
C ALA A 27 -4.09 -19.26 10.32
N PRO A 28 -3.24 -20.23 9.90
CA PRO A 28 -2.07 -20.73 10.62
C PRO A 28 -0.76 -19.94 10.37
N LYS A 29 -0.79 -18.79 9.68
CA LYS A 29 0.43 -18.07 9.32
C LYS A 29 1.23 -17.62 10.56
N ARG A 30 2.55 -17.84 10.54
CA ARG A 30 3.49 -17.27 11.50
C ARG A 30 3.79 -15.82 11.15
N ILE A 31 3.60 -14.91 12.11
CA ILE A 31 3.91 -13.49 12.00
C ILE A 31 5.04 -13.15 12.96
N ARG A 32 6.04 -12.41 12.47
CA ARG A 32 7.19 -12.00 13.27
C ARG A 32 7.47 -10.51 13.13
N ILE A 33 7.92 -9.89 14.22
CA ILE A 33 8.28 -8.48 14.30
C ILE A 33 9.77 -8.39 14.62
N GLN A 34 10.54 -7.69 13.78
CA GLN A 34 11.95 -7.38 14.03
C GLN A 34 12.08 -5.93 14.48
N PHE A 35 12.81 -5.71 15.58
CA PHE A 35 13.14 -4.39 16.08
C PHE A 35 14.47 -4.40 16.84
N GLY A 36 15.29 -3.37 16.67
CA GLY A 36 16.64 -3.35 17.23
C GLY A 36 17.50 -4.52 16.71
N GLY A 37 17.29 -4.91 15.45
CA GLY A 37 18.04 -5.97 14.77
C GLY A 37 17.66 -7.40 15.15
N ARG A 38 16.71 -7.64 16.05
CA ARG A 38 16.29 -8.99 16.50
C ARG A 38 14.78 -9.18 16.40
N ILE A 39 14.33 -10.43 16.34
CA ILE A 39 12.90 -10.76 16.45
C ILE A 39 12.47 -10.51 17.89
N ILE A 40 11.49 -9.63 18.09
CA ILE A 40 10.95 -9.24 19.40
C ILE A 40 9.53 -9.77 19.64
N ALA A 41 8.86 -10.26 18.59
CA ALA A 41 7.60 -10.96 18.70
C ALA A 41 7.48 -12.03 17.61
N ASP A 42 6.94 -13.20 17.98
CA ASP A 42 6.78 -14.35 17.10
C ASP A 42 5.51 -15.13 17.45
N THR A 43 4.57 -15.27 16.51
CA THR A 43 3.26 -15.88 16.80
C THR A 43 2.58 -16.47 15.58
N THR A 44 1.79 -17.52 15.78
CA THR A 44 0.82 -18.04 14.79
C THR A 44 -0.62 -17.60 15.09
N ARG A 45 -0.79 -16.72 16.10
CA ARG A 45 -2.09 -16.23 16.59
C ARG A 45 -2.31 -14.75 16.27
N ALA A 46 -1.67 -14.25 15.22
CA ALA A 46 -1.92 -12.89 14.75
C ALA A 46 -3.35 -12.76 14.21
N VAL A 47 -3.87 -11.53 14.21
CA VAL A 47 -5.20 -11.17 13.74
C VAL A 47 -5.06 -10.06 12.70
N TYR A 48 -5.67 -10.24 11.54
CA TYR A 48 -5.91 -9.15 10.61
C TYR A 48 -6.99 -8.23 11.19
N VAL A 49 -6.69 -6.94 11.30
CA VAL A 49 -7.61 -5.91 11.78
C VAL A 49 -7.73 -4.82 10.71
N TRP A 50 -8.95 -4.59 10.23
CA TRP A 50 -9.25 -3.47 9.33
C TRP A 50 -9.65 -2.26 10.17
N GLU A 51 -8.69 -1.39 10.47
CA GLU A 51 -8.94 -0.08 11.13
C GLU A 51 -9.77 0.85 10.22
N HIS A 52 -9.77 0.56 8.91
CA HIS A 52 -10.53 1.25 7.86
C HIS A 52 -10.86 0.26 6.72
N PRO A 53 -11.72 0.61 5.75
CA PRO A 53 -12.17 -0.34 4.71
C PRO A 53 -11.12 -0.80 3.68
N TYR A 54 -9.95 -0.16 3.59
CA TYR A 54 -9.07 -0.29 2.42
C TYR A 54 -8.04 -1.42 2.48
N TYR A 55 -7.51 -1.75 3.65
CA TYR A 55 -6.54 -2.82 3.89
C TYR A 55 -6.45 -3.15 5.40
N PRO A 56 -6.00 -4.35 5.77
CA PRO A 56 -5.78 -4.72 7.17
C PRO A 56 -4.40 -4.31 7.67
N THR A 57 -4.23 -4.33 8.99
CA THR A 57 -2.94 -4.42 9.68
C THR A 57 -2.92 -5.66 10.57
N TYR A 58 -1.74 -6.04 11.09
CA TYR A 58 -1.62 -7.12 12.07
C TYR A 58 -1.69 -6.61 13.49
N TYR A 59 -2.49 -7.30 14.29
CA TYR A 59 -2.47 -7.23 15.74
C TYR A 59 -2.00 -8.58 16.26
N VAL A 60 -1.10 -8.59 17.24
CA VAL A 60 -0.48 -9.81 17.76
C VAL A 60 -0.72 -9.93 19.28
N PRO A 61 -0.84 -11.14 19.85
CA PRO A 61 -1.06 -11.27 21.30
C PRO A 61 0.08 -10.69 22.11
N LEU A 62 -0.22 -10.06 23.26
CA LEU A 62 0.82 -9.54 24.17
C LEU A 62 1.82 -10.64 24.58
N SER A 63 1.34 -11.86 24.80
CA SER A 63 2.16 -13.04 25.12
C SER A 63 3.15 -13.48 24.03
N SER A 64 3.12 -12.86 22.84
CA SER A 64 4.08 -13.15 21.77
C SER A 64 5.35 -12.30 21.81
N PHE A 65 5.37 -11.24 22.61
CA PHE A 65 6.54 -10.38 22.76
C PHE A 65 7.53 -10.98 23.76
N ASP A 66 8.81 -10.71 23.52
CA ASP A 66 9.85 -10.95 24.52
C ASP A 66 9.58 -10.17 25.81
N ALA A 67 10.11 -10.68 26.93
CA ALA A 67 10.07 -9.94 28.18
C ALA A 67 10.78 -8.58 28.05
N ASP A 68 10.28 -7.59 28.78
CA ASP A 68 10.88 -6.27 28.95
C ASP A 68 11.02 -5.39 27.69
N VAL A 69 10.46 -5.80 26.54
CA VAL A 69 10.46 -4.94 25.34
C VAL A 69 9.37 -3.87 25.35
N LEU A 70 8.33 -4.02 26.18
CA LEU A 70 7.21 -3.08 26.29
C LEU A 70 7.24 -2.35 27.63
N SER A 71 7.02 -1.04 27.60
CA SER A 71 6.87 -0.18 28.78
C SER A 71 5.70 0.79 28.57
N TYR A 72 4.77 0.88 29.52
CA TYR A 72 3.57 1.72 29.37
C TYR A 72 3.89 3.21 29.52
N LEU A 73 3.19 4.05 28.75
CA LEU A 73 3.32 5.50 28.87
C LEU A 73 2.59 6.00 30.14
N PRO A 74 3.11 7.04 30.83
CA PRO A 74 2.47 7.60 32.02
C PRO A 74 1.01 7.98 31.76
N GLY A 75 0.12 7.59 32.67
CA GLY A 75 -1.32 7.88 32.57
C GLY A 75 -2.12 6.98 31.61
N SER A 76 -1.48 6.00 30.97
CA SER A 76 -2.14 5.00 30.13
C SER A 76 -2.35 3.64 30.81
N GLU A 77 -1.78 3.45 32.00
CA GLU A 77 -1.81 2.20 32.78
C GLU A 77 -3.20 1.86 33.36
N ASP A 78 -4.15 2.79 33.30
CA ASP A 78 -5.47 2.62 33.91
C ASP A 78 -6.34 1.74 32.99
N GLY A 79 -6.21 0.42 33.16
CA GLY A 79 -6.92 -0.62 32.41
C GLY A 79 -8.45 -0.52 32.40
N LYS A 80 -9.01 0.46 33.12
CA LYS A 80 -10.41 0.91 33.07
C LYS A 80 -10.85 1.48 31.71
N LYS A 81 -9.91 1.81 30.81
CA LYS A 81 -10.22 2.37 29.48
C LYS A 81 -10.10 1.36 28.33
N GLY A 82 -9.86 0.08 28.61
CA GLY A 82 -9.72 -0.97 27.59
C GLY A 82 -8.41 -0.93 26.76
N TYR A 83 -7.51 0.03 26.97
CA TYR A 83 -6.19 0.03 26.34
C TYR A 83 -5.17 0.89 27.10
N SER A 84 -3.90 0.67 26.77
CA SER A 84 -2.73 1.46 27.19
C SER A 84 -1.88 1.82 25.98
N LEU A 85 -1.23 2.98 26.02
CA LEU A 85 -0.20 3.34 25.06
C LEU A 85 1.14 2.86 25.61
N ALA A 86 2.02 2.36 24.75
CA ALA A 86 3.29 1.80 25.18
C ALA A 86 4.45 2.28 24.32
N THR A 87 5.62 2.24 24.92
CA THR A 87 6.91 2.29 24.23
C THR A 87 7.39 0.87 24.01
N LEU A 88 7.82 0.58 22.79
CA LEU A 88 8.54 -0.64 22.43
C LEU A 88 10.02 -0.30 22.34
N SER A 89 10.88 -1.07 23.01
CA SER A 89 12.33 -0.85 23.06
C SER A 89 13.11 -2.14 22.84
N ALA A 90 14.13 -2.09 21.99
CA ALA A 90 15.04 -3.21 21.76
C ALA A 90 16.41 -2.71 21.29
N SER A 91 17.49 -3.23 21.90
CA SER A 91 18.87 -2.99 21.47
C SER A 91 19.23 -1.50 21.23
N GLY A 92 18.69 -0.58 22.05
CA GLY A 92 18.91 0.87 21.93
C GLY A 92 17.97 1.60 20.96
N ALA A 93 17.15 0.89 20.18
CA ALA A 93 16.04 1.46 19.42
C ALA A 93 14.77 1.56 20.28
N SER A 94 13.94 2.56 20.02
CA SER A 94 12.68 2.80 20.74
C SER A 94 11.63 3.45 19.85
N THR A 95 10.36 3.11 20.06
CA THR A 95 9.20 3.73 19.42
C THR A 95 7.99 3.76 20.33
N ASP A 96 7.21 4.84 20.32
CA ASP A 96 5.97 5.01 21.07
C ASP A 96 4.71 4.66 20.25
N ARG A 97 4.90 4.10 19.05
CA ARG A 97 3.82 3.82 18.11
C ARG A 97 3.07 2.51 18.42
N VAL A 98 2.75 2.27 19.69
CA VAL A 98 2.18 1.01 20.19
C VAL A 98 0.92 1.21 21.03
N ILE A 99 -0.08 0.38 20.78
CA ILE A 99 -1.31 0.27 21.57
C ILE A 99 -1.40 -1.15 22.12
N VAL A 100 -1.58 -1.28 23.43
CA VAL A 100 -1.81 -2.56 24.12
C VAL A 100 -3.26 -2.57 24.59
N PHE A 101 -4.09 -3.46 24.05
CA PHE A 101 -5.48 -3.59 24.48
C PHE A 101 -5.57 -4.46 25.74
N SER A 102 -6.36 -4.01 26.71
CA SER A 102 -6.53 -4.72 27.98
C SER A 102 -7.09 -6.12 27.74
N ASN A 103 -6.75 -7.08 28.59
CA ASN A 103 -7.34 -8.42 28.52
C ASN A 103 -8.64 -8.48 29.34
N ASN A 104 -9.64 -7.70 28.93
CA ASN A 104 -10.94 -7.59 29.58
C ASN A 104 -12.06 -7.28 28.57
N ASP A 105 -13.30 -7.34 29.01
CA ASP A 105 -14.49 -7.15 28.17
C ASP A 105 -14.55 -5.75 27.52
N ASP A 106 -13.97 -4.72 28.15
CA ASP A 106 -13.92 -3.35 27.61
C ASP A 106 -13.17 -3.26 26.27
N SER A 107 -12.31 -4.24 25.98
CA SER A 107 -11.48 -4.30 24.78
C SER A 107 -12.11 -5.10 23.64
N GLY A 108 -13.24 -5.76 23.91
CA GLY A 108 -14.00 -6.54 22.94
C GLY A 108 -13.14 -7.52 22.12
N VAL A 109 -13.29 -7.47 20.80
CA VAL A 109 -12.55 -8.35 19.86
C VAL A 109 -11.04 -8.09 19.80
N LEU A 110 -10.56 -7.01 20.42
CA LEU A 110 -9.14 -6.64 20.48
C LEU A 110 -8.47 -7.05 21.81
N ALA A 111 -9.21 -7.66 22.72
CA ALA A 111 -8.72 -8.00 24.06
C ALA A 111 -7.40 -8.79 24.03
N GLY A 112 -6.41 -8.31 24.77
CA GLY A 112 -5.08 -8.93 24.89
C GLY A 112 -4.21 -8.85 23.63
N LEU A 113 -4.63 -8.11 22.60
CA LEU A 113 -3.85 -7.86 21.40
C LEU A 113 -3.03 -6.56 21.50
N VAL A 114 -1.93 -6.54 20.78
CA VAL A 114 -1.02 -5.40 20.65
C VAL A 114 -0.99 -4.97 19.20
N ARG A 115 -1.21 -3.68 18.97
CA ARG A 115 -0.97 -2.99 17.70
C ARG A 115 0.39 -2.34 17.76
N VAL A 116 1.26 -2.68 16.82
CA VAL A 116 2.50 -1.94 16.54
C VAL A 116 2.36 -1.33 15.16
N GLU A 117 2.68 -0.05 15.01
CA GLU A 117 2.67 0.57 13.69
C GLU A 117 3.68 -0.08 12.75
N PHE A 118 3.23 -0.38 11.53
CA PHE A 118 4.01 -1.18 10.59
C PHE A 118 5.38 -0.56 10.24
N GLY A 119 5.40 0.77 10.04
CA GLY A 119 6.61 1.53 9.71
C GLY A 119 7.44 1.96 10.93
N ALA A 120 7.04 1.60 12.15
CA ALA A 120 7.71 2.01 13.38
C ALA A 120 8.77 1.00 13.88
N VAL A 121 8.93 -0.12 13.16
CA VAL A 121 9.86 -1.21 13.48
C VAL A 121 10.68 -1.58 12.25
N ASP A 122 11.76 -2.35 12.43
CA ASP A 122 12.73 -2.65 11.37
C ASP A 122 12.09 -3.48 10.24
N ALA A 123 11.26 -4.45 10.61
CA ALA A 123 10.61 -5.34 9.67
C ALA A 123 9.42 -6.11 10.27
N TRP A 124 8.48 -6.45 9.40
CA TRP A 124 7.48 -7.49 9.64
C TRP A 124 7.70 -8.64 8.68
N PHE A 125 7.41 -9.85 9.15
CA PHE A 125 7.49 -11.07 8.33
C PHE A 125 6.18 -11.86 8.42
N GLU A 126 5.74 -12.33 7.26
CA GLU A 126 4.80 -13.43 7.10
C GLU A 126 5.60 -14.69 6.78
N GLU A 127 5.56 -15.69 7.66
CA GLU A 127 6.53 -16.77 7.72
C GLU A 127 7.96 -16.19 7.73
N ASP A 128 8.71 -16.42 6.65
CA ASP A 128 10.03 -15.86 6.40
C ASP A 128 10.07 -14.73 5.37
N ALA A 129 8.92 -14.39 4.77
CA ALA A 129 8.82 -13.36 3.77
C ALA A 129 8.62 -11.98 4.42
N ARG A 130 9.53 -11.04 4.14
CA ARG A 130 9.38 -9.64 4.56
C ARG A 130 8.12 -9.03 3.92
N ILE A 131 7.39 -8.27 4.72
CA ILE A 131 6.20 -7.54 4.32
C ILE A 131 6.58 -6.07 4.10
N ASP A 132 6.12 -5.50 2.98
CA ASP A 132 6.33 -4.10 2.66
C ASP A 132 5.08 -3.28 2.98
N VAL A 133 5.25 -2.15 3.66
CA VAL A 133 4.22 -1.15 3.97
C VAL A 133 3.10 -1.62 4.92
N HIS A 134 2.34 -2.65 4.55
CA HIS A 134 1.24 -3.23 5.33
C HIS A 134 0.97 -4.67 4.84
N PRO A 135 0.27 -5.53 5.61
CA PRO A 135 0.02 -6.91 5.17
C PRO A 135 -0.92 -6.96 3.97
N LYS A 136 -0.74 -7.98 3.13
CA LYS A 136 -1.65 -8.25 2.01
C LYS A 136 -3.03 -8.60 2.58
N ASP A 137 -4.06 -7.99 2.02
CA ASP A 137 -5.45 -8.30 2.30
C ASP A 137 -5.77 -9.68 1.68
N PRO A 138 -6.20 -10.67 2.47
CA PRO A 138 -6.47 -12.02 1.96
C PRO A 138 -7.60 -12.08 0.92
N PHE A 139 -8.40 -11.03 0.78
CA PHE A 139 -9.48 -10.93 -0.21
C PHE A 139 -9.07 -10.10 -1.44
N LYS A 140 -7.88 -9.49 -1.44
CA LYS A 140 -7.35 -8.80 -2.62
C LYS A 140 -6.58 -9.76 -3.49
N ARG A 141 -6.95 -9.78 -4.76
CA ARG A 141 -6.30 -10.55 -5.81
C ARG A 141 -5.73 -9.60 -6.84
N VAL A 142 -4.57 -9.95 -7.37
CA VAL A 142 -3.96 -9.31 -8.52
C VAL A 142 -3.77 -10.36 -9.60
N ASP A 143 -4.36 -10.14 -10.77
CA ASP A 143 -4.21 -10.99 -11.95
C ASP A 143 -3.56 -10.20 -13.08
N VAL A 144 -2.51 -10.75 -13.65
CA VAL A 144 -1.84 -10.20 -14.83
C VAL A 144 -2.12 -11.11 -16.01
N VAL A 145 -2.80 -10.59 -17.03
CA VAL A 145 -3.23 -11.35 -18.20
C VAL A 145 -2.74 -10.67 -19.47
N LEU A 146 -2.04 -11.42 -20.32
CA LEU A 146 -1.67 -10.92 -21.65
C LEU A 146 -2.92 -10.75 -22.51
N SER A 147 -3.03 -9.61 -23.18
CA SER A 147 -4.11 -9.33 -24.13
C SER A 147 -3.56 -8.85 -25.46
N SER A 148 -4.16 -9.30 -26.56
CA SER A 148 -3.92 -8.79 -27.92
C SER A 148 -4.89 -7.67 -28.31
N ARG A 149 -5.58 -7.08 -27.34
CA ARG A 149 -6.50 -5.95 -27.55
C ARG A 149 -5.67 -4.69 -27.72
N PRO A 150 -5.79 -3.94 -28.83
CA PRO A 150 -4.98 -2.75 -29.05
C PRO A 150 -5.33 -1.65 -28.04
N VAL A 151 -4.29 -1.02 -27.50
CA VAL A 151 -4.37 0.10 -26.55
C VAL A 151 -3.63 1.30 -27.13
N ARG A 152 -4.27 2.47 -27.11
CA ARG A 152 -3.65 3.76 -27.43
C ARG A 152 -3.85 4.74 -26.28
N VAL A 153 -2.82 5.54 -25.98
CA VAL A 153 -2.83 6.51 -24.89
C VAL A 153 -2.58 7.90 -25.45
N PHE A 154 -3.40 8.87 -25.04
CA PHE A 154 -3.34 10.25 -25.47
C PHE A 154 -3.21 11.20 -24.27
N VAL A 155 -2.36 12.21 -24.42
CA VAL A 155 -2.18 13.33 -23.47
C VAL A 155 -2.32 14.63 -24.24
N ALA A 156 -3.25 15.49 -23.82
CA ALA A 156 -3.57 16.74 -24.53
C ALA A 156 -3.83 16.56 -26.04
N GLY A 157 -4.46 15.44 -26.44
CA GLY A 157 -4.69 15.09 -27.85
C GLY A 157 -3.50 14.47 -28.59
N THR A 158 -2.30 14.50 -28.01
CA THR A 158 -1.09 13.88 -28.58
C THR A 158 -1.03 12.39 -28.21
N GLN A 159 -0.86 11.50 -29.19
CA GLN A 159 -0.69 10.07 -28.92
C GLN A 159 0.72 9.80 -28.37
N VAL A 160 0.80 9.38 -27.11
CA VAL A 160 2.09 9.13 -26.43
C VAL A 160 2.45 7.64 -26.37
N ALA A 161 1.49 6.75 -26.59
CA ALA A 161 1.73 5.31 -26.64
C ALA A 161 0.73 4.58 -27.55
N SER A 162 1.18 3.47 -28.15
CA SER A 162 0.35 2.56 -28.94
C SER A 162 0.91 1.13 -28.88
N ALA A 163 0.09 0.19 -28.44
CA ALA A 163 0.46 -1.22 -28.32
C ALA A 163 -0.62 -2.11 -28.94
N GLY A 164 -0.23 -3.04 -29.82
CA GLY A 164 -1.13 -4.08 -30.35
C GLY A 164 -1.37 -5.24 -29.36
N SER A 165 -0.54 -5.35 -28.33
CA SER A 165 -0.72 -6.27 -27.21
C SER A 165 -0.06 -5.71 -25.97
N CYS A 166 -0.65 -5.92 -24.80
CA CYS A 166 -0.12 -5.49 -23.53
C CYS A 166 -0.65 -6.36 -22.39
N PHE A 167 -0.09 -6.22 -21.19
CA PHE A 167 -0.60 -6.90 -20.01
C PHE A 167 -1.73 -6.09 -19.38
N HIS A 168 -2.88 -6.72 -19.16
CA HIS A 168 -3.96 -6.17 -18.37
C HIS A 168 -3.81 -6.66 -16.93
N LEU A 169 -3.71 -5.72 -16.00
CA LEU A 169 -3.70 -6.01 -14.58
C LEU A 169 -5.07 -5.74 -13.99
N TYR A 170 -5.66 -6.77 -13.40
CA TYR A 170 -6.91 -6.72 -12.66
C TYR A 170 -6.59 -6.80 -11.17
N GLU A 171 -7.09 -5.84 -10.40
CA GLU A 171 -6.91 -5.81 -8.95
C GLU A 171 -8.25 -5.57 -8.26
N THR A 172 -8.53 -6.35 -7.22
CA THR A 172 -9.81 -6.29 -6.50
C THR A 172 -10.15 -4.84 -6.10
N GLY A 173 -11.25 -4.33 -6.65
CA GLY A 173 -11.79 -3.00 -6.32
C GLY A 173 -11.11 -1.83 -7.02
N LEU A 174 -10.18 -2.05 -7.94
CA LEU A 174 -9.51 -0.99 -8.72
C LEU A 174 -9.81 -1.10 -10.23
N PRO A 175 -9.71 0.01 -10.98
CA PRO A 175 -9.78 -0.03 -12.44
C PRO A 175 -8.67 -0.91 -13.04
N VAL A 176 -8.95 -1.48 -14.20
CA VAL A 176 -7.95 -2.23 -14.97
C VAL A 176 -6.80 -1.31 -15.36
N ARG A 177 -5.58 -1.80 -15.15
CA ARG A 177 -4.34 -1.11 -15.52
C ARG A 177 -3.69 -1.80 -16.71
N PHE A 178 -3.31 -1.00 -17.70
CA PHE A 178 -2.69 -1.47 -18.94
C PHE A 178 -1.18 -1.25 -18.86
N TYR A 179 -0.42 -2.35 -18.85
CA TYR A 179 1.04 -2.35 -18.79
C TYR A 179 1.59 -2.60 -20.19
N LEU A 180 2.02 -1.53 -20.83
CA LEU A 180 2.54 -1.52 -22.19
C LEU A 180 4.04 -1.87 -22.17
N PRO A 181 4.54 -2.64 -23.16
CA PRO A 181 5.98 -2.74 -23.37
C PRO A 181 6.61 -1.35 -23.51
N VAL A 182 7.81 -1.14 -22.97
CA VAL A 182 8.49 0.16 -23.05
C VAL A 182 8.66 0.64 -24.50
N THR A 183 8.85 -0.29 -25.44
CA THR A 183 8.96 -0.01 -26.89
C THR A 183 7.67 0.48 -27.54
N SER A 184 6.54 0.41 -26.83
CA SER A 184 5.24 0.91 -27.29
C SER A 184 4.93 2.33 -26.77
N VAL A 185 5.84 2.92 -25.99
CA VAL A 185 5.73 4.28 -25.46
C VAL A 185 6.78 5.16 -26.12
N ALA A 186 6.36 6.33 -26.60
CA ALA A 186 7.24 7.28 -27.29
C ALA A 186 8.16 7.96 -26.26
N ALA A 187 9.45 7.60 -26.31
CA ALA A 187 10.44 7.97 -25.29
C ALA A 187 10.71 9.48 -25.23
N GLU A 188 10.46 10.21 -26.32
CA GLU A 188 10.59 11.66 -26.40
C GLU A 188 9.65 12.42 -25.45
N PHE A 189 8.56 11.78 -25.00
CA PHE A 189 7.62 12.39 -24.05
C PHE A 189 7.92 12.02 -22.59
N LEU A 190 8.81 11.06 -22.33
CA LEU A 190 9.10 10.57 -20.98
C LEU A 190 10.22 11.38 -20.33
N GLN A 191 9.95 11.92 -19.14
CA GLN A 191 10.97 12.53 -18.28
C GLN A 191 11.05 11.75 -16.95
N HIS A 192 12.26 11.34 -16.56
CA HIS A 192 12.47 10.59 -15.32
C HIS A 192 12.01 11.41 -14.10
N SER A 193 11.32 10.73 -13.18
CA SER A 193 10.96 11.26 -11.88
C SER A 193 11.73 10.52 -10.79
N GLU A 194 12.19 11.26 -9.78
CA GLU A 194 12.81 10.68 -8.57
C GLU A 194 11.76 10.08 -7.63
N THR A 195 10.47 10.22 -7.94
CA THR A 195 9.38 9.64 -7.14
C THR A 195 9.47 8.11 -7.16
N VAL A 196 9.44 7.55 -5.95
CA VAL A 196 9.37 6.10 -5.71
C VAL A 196 8.27 5.85 -4.69
N THR A 197 7.41 4.86 -4.96
CA THR A 197 6.38 4.41 -4.01
C THR A 197 6.43 2.90 -3.82
N ALA A 198 6.01 2.43 -2.65
CA ALA A 198 5.97 1.01 -2.34
C ALA A 198 4.54 0.48 -2.30
N CYS A 199 4.34 -0.73 -2.86
CA CYS A 199 3.08 -1.45 -2.84
C CYS A 199 3.30 -2.88 -2.30
N PRO A 200 2.52 -3.34 -1.30
CA PRO A 200 2.68 -4.70 -0.78
C PRO A 200 2.41 -5.81 -1.81
N TYR A 201 1.64 -5.50 -2.86
CA TYR A 201 1.23 -6.46 -3.87
C TYR A 201 2.17 -6.49 -5.07
N LYS A 202 2.72 -5.34 -5.47
CA LYS A 202 3.44 -5.19 -6.74
C LYS A 202 4.92 -4.91 -6.55
N GLY A 203 5.34 -4.41 -5.38
CA GLY A 203 6.71 -4.00 -5.10
C GLY A 203 6.90 -2.49 -5.23
N GLU A 204 8.10 -2.08 -5.60
CA GLU A 204 8.50 -0.68 -5.72
C GLU A 204 8.17 -0.11 -7.10
N ALA A 205 7.31 0.91 -7.14
CA ALA A 205 6.93 1.65 -8.33
C ALA A 205 7.88 2.84 -8.52
N ASN A 206 8.39 2.97 -9.75
CA ASN A 206 9.21 4.07 -10.22
C ASN A 206 8.36 4.88 -11.23
N TYR A 207 8.64 6.17 -11.38
CA TYR A 207 7.75 7.07 -12.12
C TYR A 207 8.44 7.81 -13.27
N TYR A 208 7.64 8.15 -14.28
CA TYR A 208 7.97 9.15 -15.29
C TYR A 208 6.86 10.21 -15.34
N ASP A 209 7.29 11.42 -15.64
CA ASP A 209 6.41 12.49 -16.12
C ASP A 209 6.16 12.31 -17.62
N ILE A 210 5.05 12.87 -18.10
CA ILE A 210 4.83 13.10 -19.53
C ILE A 210 4.94 14.59 -19.82
N VAL A 211 5.73 14.94 -20.83
CA VAL A 211 5.83 16.31 -21.37
C VAL A 211 5.43 16.28 -22.83
N VAL A 212 4.37 17.00 -23.20
CA VAL A 212 3.93 17.15 -24.59
C VAL A 212 3.87 18.62 -24.99
N ALA A 213 4.18 18.91 -26.25
CA ALA A 213 3.96 20.25 -26.80
C ALA A 213 2.46 20.54 -26.88
N LYS A 214 2.10 21.79 -26.61
CA LYS A 214 0.74 22.31 -26.69
C LYS A 214 0.77 23.64 -27.45
N ASP A 215 -0.23 23.83 -28.30
CA ASP A 215 -0.45 25.11 -28.96
C ASP A 215 -0.77 26.17 -27.90
N GLY A 216 0.09 27.18 -27.76
CA GLY A 216 -0.14 28.30 -26.85
C GLY A 216 -1.14 29.29 -27.43
N GLU A 217 -1.85 30.01 -26.55
CA GLU A 217 -2.89 31.00 -26.92
C GLU A 217 -2.36 32.16 -27.79
N GLU A 218 -1.04 32.37 -27.87
CA GLU A 218 -0.40 33.44 -28.65
C GLU A 218 0.76 32.96 -29.55
N GLY A 219 0.67 31.76 -30.15
CA GLY A 219 1.68 31.27 -31.10
C GLY A 219 3.05 30.92 -30.48
N GLY A 220 3.14 30.93 -29.15
CA GLY A 220 4.25 30.35 -28.39
C GLY A 220 4.06 28.83 -28.25
N LYS A 221 5.17 28.09 -28.28
CA LYS A 221 5.17 26.67 -27.88
C LYS A 221 4.98 26.60 -26.37
N ALA A 222 3.82 26.14 -25.92
CA ALA A 222 3.60 25.77 -24.54
C ALA A 222 3.91 24.27 -24.36
N GLU A 223 4.21 23.86 -23.13
CA GLU A 223 4.37 22.45 -22.78
C GLU A 223 3.33 22.08 -21.73
N GLU A 224 2.69 20.94 -21.91
CA GLU A 224 1.85 20.32 -20.89
C GLU A 224 2.66 19.21 -20.21
N ARG A 225 2.95 19.40 -18.93
CA ARG A 225 3.63 18.42 -18.08
C ARG A 225 2.65 17.77 -17.12
N LEU A 226 2.54 16.45 -17.19
CA LEU A 226 1.83 15.63 -16.21
C LEU A 226 2.84 14.89 -15.34
N ALA A 227 3.02 15.39 -14.12
CA ALA A 227 3.95 14.80 -13.15
C ALA A 227 3.47 13.43 -12.65
N ASP A 228 4.41 12.49 -12.52
CA ASP A 228 4.22 11.12 -12.00
C ASP A 228 3.01 10.40 -12.63
N VAL A 229 2.77 10.64 -13.93
CA VAL A 229 1.59 10.10 -14.62
C VAL A 229 1.80 8.68 -15.11
N VAL A 230 3.06 8.29 -15.33
CA VAL A 230 3.48 6.95 -15.72
C VAL A 230 4.19 6.30 -14.55
N TRP A 231 3.89 5.04 -14.28
CA TRP A 231 4.68 4.24 -13.35
C TRP A 231 5.06 2.89 -13.95
N TYR A 232 6.11 2.29 -13.38
CA TYR A 232 6.61 0.98 -13.76
C TYR A 232 7.28 0.29 -12.58
N TYR A 233 7.44 -1.03 -12.67
CA TYR A 233 8.12 -1.84 -11.66
C TYR A 233 9.39 -2.41 -12.27
N LYS A 234 10.56 -2.05 -11.71
CA LYS A 234 11.85 -2.64 -12.10
C LYS A 234 11.92 -4.11 -11.68
N ASN A 235 11.59 -4.35 -10.41
CA ASN A 235 11.64 -5.67 -9.77
C ASN A 235 10.29 -5.94 -9.07
N PRO A 236 9.22 -6.24 -9.83
CA PRO A 236 7.92 -6.50 -9.21
C PRO A 236 7.94 -7.78 -8.36
N LYS A 237 6.97 -7.89 -7.45
CA LYS A 237 6.72 -9.15 -6.72
C LYS A 237 6.35 -10.27 -7.68
N LEU A 238 6.55 -11.52 -7.27
CA LEU A 238 6.41 -12.71 -8.13
C LEU A 238 5.04 -12.78 -8.81
N GLU A 239 3.97 -12.43 -8.10
CA GLU A 239 2.60 -12.43 -8.63
C GLU A 239 2.39 -11.43 -9.78
N CYS A 240 3.29 -10.45 -9.90
CA CYS A 240 3.30 -9.41 -10.92
C CYS A 240 4.54 -9.46 -11.82
N ALA A 241 5.28 -10.58 -11.85
CA ALA A 241 6.55 -10.69 -12.58
C ALA A 241 6.43 -10.34 -14.08
N ALA A 242 5.28 -10.65 -14.68
CA ALA A 242 5.03 -10.42 -16.11
C ALA A 242 5.01 -8.94 -16.52
N ILE A 243 4.80 -7.99 -15.60
CA ILE A 243 4.81 -6.55 -15.89
C ILE A 243 6.17 -5.88 -15.59
N ALA A 244 7.23 -6.65 -15.36
CA ALA A 244 8.56 -6.10 -15.12
C ALA A 244 9.01 -5.21 -16.29
N GLY A 245 9.33 -3.95 -15.99
CA GLY A 245 9.75 -2.94 -16.97
C GLY A 245 8.65 -2.43 -17.91
N CYS A 246 7.41 -2.92 -17.80
CA CYS A 246 6.27 -2.37 -18.56
C CYS A 246 5.81 -1.04 -17.95
N LEU A 247 5.36 -0.12 -18.80
CA LEU A 247 4.87 1.20 -18.39
C LEU A 247 3.34 1.21 -18.29
N CYS A 248 2.81 1.85 -17.25
CA CYS A 248 1.39 2.05 -17.06
C CYS A 248 1.08 3.53 -16.79
N PHE A 249 -0.07 4.00 -17.27
CA PHE A 249 -0.53 5.37 -17.11
C PHE A 249 -1.71 5.44 -16.15
N TYR A 250 -1.84 6.54 -15.41
CA TYR A 250 -3.06 6.78 -14.63
C TYR A 250 -4.22 7.08 -15.57
N ASN A 251 -5.12 6.10 -15.77
CA ASN A 251 -6.34 6.23 -16.58
C ASN A 251 -7.17 7.48 -16.21
N GLU A 252 -7.06 7.95 -14.97
CA GLU A 252 -7.71 9.13 -14.41
C GLU A 252 -7.21 10.43 -15.05
N LYS A 253 -5.95 10.43 -15.53
CA LYS A 253 -5.20 11.62 -15.95
C LYS A 253 -4.93 11.67 -17.46
N VAL A 254 -5.16 10.57 -18.16
CA VAL A 254 -4.93 10.44 -19.61
C VAL A 254 -6.15 9.86 -20.31
N ASP A 255 -6.22 10.02 -21.63
CA ASP A 255 -7.25 9.38 -22.43
C ASP A 255 -6.74 8.04 -22.97
N ILE A 256 -7.51 6.98 -22.76
CA ILE A 256 -7.16 5.63 -23.19
C ILE A 256 -8.21 5.12 -24.18
N GLU A 257 -7.75 4.65 -25.32
CA GLU A 257 -8.55 3.89 -26.26
C GLU A 257 -8.21 2.40 -26.16
N LEU A 258 -9.23 1.55 -26.06
CA LEU A 258 -9.12 0.10 -26.05
C LEU A 258 -10.04 -0.49 -27.13
N ASP A 259 -9.50 -1.29 -28.05
CA ASP A 259 -10.23 -1.83 -29.21
C ASP A 259 -10.95 -0.75 -30.05
N GLY A 260 -10.31 0.40 -30.27
CA GLY A 260 -10.94 1.48 -31.03
C GLY A 260 -12.04 2.24 -30.27
N LYS A 261 -12.24 1.97 -28.97
CA LYS A 261 -13.23 2.64 -28.13
C LYS A 261 -12.57 3.42 -27.01
N MET A 262 -12.90 4.70 -26.90
CA MET A 262 -12.45 5.54 -25.79
C MET A 262 -13.05 5.06 -24.48
N LEU A 263 -12.20 4.84 -23.48
CA LEU A 263 -12.60 4.50 -22.13
C LEU A 263 -12.96 5.78 -21.36
N GLY A 264 -13.95 5.68 -20.47
CA GLY A 264 -14.22 6.73 -19.50
C GLY A 264 -13.12 6.81 -18.45
N ARG A 265 -12.77 8.03 -18.02
CA ARG A 265 -11.81 8.22 -16.92
C ARG A 265 -12.44 7.75 -15.60
N PRO A 266 -11.87 6.76 -14.91
CA PRO A 266 -12.41 6.30 -13.64
C PRO A 266 -12.25 7.37 -12.56
N LYS A 267 -13.12 7.36 -11.55
CA LYS A 267 -12.93 8.14 -10.31
C LYS A 267 -12.31 7.24 -9.25
N THR A 268 -11.10 7.55 -8.83
CA THR A 268 -10.36 6.78 -7.82
C THR A 268 -9.69 7.71 -6.82
N PRO A 269 -9.08 7.19 -5.73
CA PRO A 269 -8.25 8.00 -4.84
C PRO A 269 -7.02 8.63 -5.50
N PHE A 270 -6.75 8.33 -6.79
CA PHE A 270 -5.64 8.87 -7.57
C PHE A 270 -6.06 9.91 -8.62
N SER A 271 -7.37 10.20 -8.71
CA SER A 271 -7.95 11.28 -9.53
C SER A 271 -7.55 12.67 -9.03
#